data_AF-A0A2P5HFK6-F1
#
_entry.id   AF-A0A2P5HFK6-F1
#
_cell.length_a   1.000
_cell.length_b   1.000
_cell.length_c   1.000
_cell.angle_alpha   90.00
_cell.angle_beta   90.00
_cell.angle_gamma   90.00
#
_symmetry.space_group_name_H-M   'P 1'
#
loop_
_entity.id
_entity.type
_entity.pdbx_description
1 polymer ?
#
loop_
_entity_poly.entity_id
_entity_poly.type
_entity_poly.pdbx_seq_one_letter_code
_entity_poly.pdbx_strand_id
1 'polypeptide(L)'
;MMHGEFVSMTRLHDTMPDFTPTPISWGTYVSDKNIHFFLCSFHTLDDGLCSLKPFPKLLAELHTKGISPNEKFGFPIATYQERLPQDPTETDTWEECFTNNVKIMFDHELAAQGPDDEITQLRDKIMTRVIPRLLRPMEVSGRKVVPRLVHGDLWDGFGDGAAHDL
;
A
#
# COMPACT_ATOMS: atom_id res chain seq x y z
N MET A 1 -0.96 -9.80 8.95
CA MET A 1 0.28 -9.06 8.62
C MET A 1 1.19 -9.87 7.69
N MET A 2 1.91 -10.91 8.14
CA MET A 2 2.92 -11.61 7.30
C MET A 2 2.39 -12.21 5.99
N HIS A 3 1.18 -12.76 5.98
CA HIS A 3 0.55 -13.21 4.73
C HIS A 3 0.31 -12.05 3.73
N GLY A 4 -0.12 -10.89 4.25
CA GLY A 4 -0.30 -9.66 3.49
C GLY A 4 1.00 -9.24 2.82
N GLU A 5 2.06 -9.15 3.61
CA GLU A 5 3.40 -8.80 3.13
C GLU A 5 3.90 -9.75 2.03
N PHE A 6 3.77 -11.05 2.24
CA PHE A 6 4.17 -12.04 1.25
C PHE A 6 3.43 -11.91 -0.07
N VAL A 7 2.10 -11.73 -0.03
CA VAL A 7 1.31 -11.55 -1.26
C VAL A 7 1.63 -10.22 -1.94
N SER A 8 1.76 -9.13 -1.18
CA SER A 8 2.15 -7.81 -1.70
C SER A 8 3.50 -7.86 -2.41
N MET A 9 4.53 -8.38 -1.73
CA MET A 9 5.87 -8.45 -2.30
C MET A 9 5.95 -9.44 -3.47
N THR A 10 5.15 -10.52 -3.46
CA THR A 10 5.04 -11.43 -4.62
C THR A 10 4.48 -10.69 -5.83
N ARG A 11 3.43 -9.87 -5.66
CA ARG A 11 2.87 -9.07 -6.75
C ARG A 11 3.86 -8.03 -7.29
N LEU A 12 4.62 -7.38 -6.41
CA LEU A 12 5.66 -6.43 -6.80
C LEU A 12 6.77 -7.14 -7.58
N HIS A 13 7.29 -8.25 -7.06
CA HIS A 13 8.35 -9.04 -7.68
C HIS A 13 7.92 -9.64 -9.03
N ASP A 14 6.69 -10.17 -9.13
CA ASP A 14 6.14 -10.69 -10.40
C ASP A 14 6.02 -9.59 -11.47
N THR A 15 5.78 -8.34 -11.05
CA THR A 15 5.64 -7.19 -11.96
C THR A 15 7.01 -6.63 -12.36
N MET A 16 7.93 -6.52 -11.39
CA MET A 16 9.28 -6.01 -11.55
C MET A 16 10.22 -6.76 -10.58
N PRO A 17 10.91 -7.83 -11.04
CA PRO A 17 11.71 -8.69 -10.19
C PRO A 17 12.79 -7.96 -9.38
N ASP A 18 13.41 -6.94 -9.95
CA ASP A 18 14.51 -6.21 -9.31
C ASP A 18 14.03 -5.02 -8.45
N PHE A 19 12.71 -4.83 -8.30
CA PHE A 19 12.14 -3.72 -7.51
C PHE A 19 12.02 -4.05 -6.01
N THR A 20 11.92 -5.33 -5.66
CA THR A 20 11.83 -5.80 -4.28
C THR A 20 12.69 -7.05 -4.08
N PRO A 21 13.11 -7.35 -2.84
CA PRO A 21 13.60 -8.68 -2.52
C PRO A 21 12.67 -9.78 -3.01
N THR A 22 13.22 -10.95 -3.32
CA THR A 22 12.45 -12.12 -3.74
C THR A 22 11.70 -12.68 -2.53
N PRO A 23 10.36 -12.70 -2.51
CA PRO A 23 9.61 -13.39 -1.46
C PRO A 23 9.84 -14.90 -1.58
N ILE A 24 10.14 -15.55 -0.45
CA ILE A 24 10.41 -16.99 -0.40
C ILE A 24 9.26 -17.72 0.30
N SER A 25 8.87 -17.26 1.48
CA SER A 25 7.81 -17.92 2.27
C SER A 25 7.29 -17.02 3.39
N TRP A 26 6.21 -17.45 4.02
CA TRP A 26 5.68 -16.90 5.25
C TRP A 26 5.04 -18.01 6.07
N GLY A 27 4.83 -17.78 7.37
CA GLY A 27 4.11 -18.75 8.18
C GLY A 27 4.06 -18.43 9.66
N THR A 28 3.63 -19.43 10.41
CA THR A 28 3.51 -19.40 11.87
C THR A 28 4.32 -20.55 12.44
N TYR A 29 5.04 -20.32 13.53
CA TYR A 29 5.87 -21.34 14.16
C TYR A 29 5.01 -22.51 14.64
N VAL A 30 5.59 -23.71 14.62
CA VAL A 30 4.91 -24.91 15.16
C VAL A 30 4.93 -24.87 16.69
N SER A 31 6.05 -24.45 17.28
CA SER A 31 6.28 -24.37 18.72
C SER A 31 5.50 -23.24 19.41
N ASP A 32 5.21 -22.15 18.69
CA ASP A 32 4.45 -21.01 19.21
C ASP A 32 3.57 -20.43 18.10
N LYS A 33 2.26 -20.39 18.34
CA LYS A 33 1.27 -19.89 17.37
C LYS A 33 1.18 -18.37 17.31
N ASN A 34 1.83 -17.66 18.23
CA ASN A 34 1.89 -16.20 18.25
C ASN A 34 3.11 -15.65 17.51
N ILE A 35 4.04 -16.52 17.09
CA ILE A 35 5.24 -16.12 16.34
C ILE A 35 5.01 -16.40 14.85
N HIS A 36 5.04 -15.32 14.08
CA HIS A 36 4.89 -15.36 12.63
C HIS A 36 6.19 -14.93 11.96
N PHE A 37 6.43 -15.42 10.76
CA PHE A 37 7.61 -15.05 9.97
C PHE A 37 7.25 -14.75 8.53
N PHE A 38 8.14 -13.96 7.93
CA PHE A 38 8.24 -13.73 6.50
C PHE A 38 9.70 -13.94 6.12
N LEU A 39 9.92 -14.60 4.99
CA LEU A 39 11.25 -14.93 4.47
C LEU A 39 11.37 -14.39 3.05
N CYS A 40 12.47 -13.70 2.79
CA CYS A 40 12.82 -13.16 1.47
C CYS A 40 14.32 -13.25 1.22
N SER A 41 14.75 -13.00 -0.02
CA SER A 41 16.17 -12.96 -0.35
C SER A 41 16.87 -11.79 0.35
N PHE A 42 18.06 -12.07 0.87
CA PHE A 42 18.89 -11.05 1.50
C PHE A 42 19.47 -10.14 0.42
N HIS A 43 19.37 -8.83 0.62
CA HIS A 43 19.99 -7.81 -0.22
C HIS A 43 20.95 -6.99 0.62
N THR A 44 22.18 -6.83 0.14
CA THR A 44 23.17 -5.96 0.76
C THR A 44 22.80 -4.52 0.41
N LEU A 45 22.46 -3.74 1.42
CA LEU A 45 22.28 -2.29 1.31
C LEU A 45 23.64 -1.62 1.51
N ASP A 46 23.89 -0.53 0.78
CA ASP A 46 24.99 0.38 1.08
C ASP A 46 24.51 1.56 1.95
N ASP A 47 25.45 2.30 2.55
CA ASP A 47 25.15 3.51 3.33
C ASP A 47 24.79 4.71 2.43
N GLY A 48 24.59 4.47 1.13
CA GLY A 48 24.28 5.47 0.13
C GLY A 48 22.79 5.78 0.08
N LEU A 49 22.47 7.05 -0.14
CA LEU A 49 21.10 7.43 -0.52
C LEU A 49 20.80 6.86 -1.91
N CYS A 50 19.59 6.33 -2.10
CA CYS A 50 19.14 5.93 -3.43
C CYS A 50 19.26 7.11 -4.39
N SER A 51 19.88 6.85 -5.54
CA SER A 51 20.01 7.87 -6.56
C SER A 51 18.61 8.35 -6.99
N LEU A 52 18.35 9.65 -6.81
CA LEU A 52 17.09 10.28 -7.21
C LEU A 52 16.83 10.21 -8.73
N LYS A 53 17.81 9.80 -9.53
CA LYS A 53 17.72 9.73 -10.99
C LYS A 53 17.04 8.43 -11.49
N PRO A 54 17.47 7.21 -11.09
CA PRO A 54 16.79 5.98 -11.51
C PRO A 54 15.45 5.75 -10.81
N PHE A 55 15.32 6.12 -9.54
CA PHE A 55 14.18 5.69 -8.74
C PHE A 55 12.80 6.14 -9.26
N PRO A 56 12.58 7.43 -9.63
CA PRO A 56 11.30 7.84 -10.19
C PRO A 56 10.95 7.12 -11.50
N LYS A 57 11.95 6.75 -12.30
CA LYS A 57 11.75 5.98 -13.53
C LYS A 57 11.28 4.56 -13.22
N LEU A 58 11.91 3.88 -12.26
CA LEU A 58 11.50 2.56 -11.81
C LEU A 58 10.09 2.56 -11.23
N LEU A 59 9.75 3.57 -10.41
CA LEU A 59 8.40 3.70 -9.86
C LEU A 59 7.34 3.94 -10.95
N ALA A 60 7.64 4.79 -11.94
CA ALA A 60 6.75 4.99 -13.08
C ALA A 60 6.59 3.71 -13.92
N GLU A 61 7.65 2.93 -14.06
CA GLU A 61 7.62 1.63 -14.73
C GLU A 61 6.75 0.61 -13.97
N LEU A 62 6.85 0.58 -12.63
CA LEU A 62 6.00 -0.25 -11.78
C LEU A 62 4.52 0.08 -11.99
N HIS A 63 4.16 1.36 -11.90
CA HIS A 63 2.78 1.79 -12.12
C HIS A 63 2.29 1.51 -13.54
N THR A 64 3.18 1.51 -14.53
CA THR A 64 2.83 1.21 -15.93
C THR A 64 2.58 -0.29 -16.14
N LYS A 65 3.44 -1.15 -15.58
CA LYS A 65 3.37 -2.61 -15.71
C LYS A 65 2.36 -3.27 -14.77
N GLY A 66 2.16 -2.69 -13.59
CA GLY A 66 1.29 -3.20 -12.54
C GLY A 66 -0.19 -2.93 -12.83
N ILE A 67 -0.75 -3.64 -13.81
CA ILE A 67 -2.17 -3.51 -14.18
C ILE A 67 -3.03 -4.32 -13.19
N SER A 68 -4.11 -3.74 -12.69
CA SER A 68 -5.10 -4.48 -11.89
C SER A 68 -5.73 -5.62 -12.72
N PRO A 69 -5.68 -6.89 -12.28
CA PRO A 69 -6.18 -8.02 -13.06
C PRO A 69 -7.70 -8.00 -13.33
N ASN A 70 -8.47 -7.32 -12.48
CA ASN A 70 -9.93 -7.24 -12.55
C ASN A 70 -10.44 -5.81 -12.76
N GLU A 71 -9.53 -4.87 -13.05
CA GLU A 71 -9.82 -3.44 -13.22
C GLU A 71 -10.48 -2.76 -12.00
N LYS A 72 -10.38 -3.36 -10.80
CA LYS A 72 -10.87 -2.78 -9.55
C LYS A 72 -9.74 -2.14 -8.75
N PHE A 73 -10.09 -1.14 -7.93
CA PHE A 73 -9.23 -0.59 -6.90
C PHE A 73 -9.30 -1.45 -5.63
N GLY A 74 -8.24 -1.43 -4.81
CA GLY A 74 -8.13 -2.25 -3.60
C GLY A 74 -7.09 -3.36 -3.76
N PHE A 75 -7.11 -4.33 -2.85
CA PHE A 75 -6.17 -5.45 -2.86
C PHE A 75 -6.89 -6.73 -2.40
N PRO A 76 -6.62 -7.90 -3.00
CA PRO A 76 -7.42 -9.11 -2.79
C PRO A 76 -7.37 -9.67 -1.35
N ILE A 77 -6.46 -9.18 -0.51
CA ILE A 77 -6.38 -9.52 0.91
C ILE A 77 -6.02 -8.27 1.72
N ALA A 78 -6.26 -8.32 3.03
CA ALA A 78 -5.87 -7.24 3.92
C ALA A 78 -4.34 -7.08 3.95
N THR A 79 -3.87 -5.91 3.54
CA THR A 79 -2.52 -5.41 3.78
C THR A 79 -2.50 -4.64 5.10
N TYR A 80 -1.31 -4.23 5.54
CA TYR A 80 -1.13 -3.61 6.84
C TYR A 80 -0.23 -2.38 6.69
N GLN A 81 -0.57 -1.29 7.38
CA GLN A 81 0.37 -0.22 7.68
C GLN A 81 0.85 -0.45 9.11
N GLU A 82 2.10 -0.91 9.22
CA GLU A 82 2.63 -1.48 10.47
C GLU A 82 1.69 -2.58 11.02
N ARG A 83 1.05 -2.33 12.17
CA ARG A 83 0.12 -3.26 12.83
C ARG A 83 -1.34 -3.05 12.45
N LEU A 84 -1.67 -1.98 11.71
CA LEU A 84 -3.03 -1.60 11.41
C LEU A 84 -3.46 -2.21 10.06
N PRO A 85 -4.51 -3.05 10.02
CA PRO A 85 -5.01 -3.57 8.76
C PRO A 85 -5.63 -2.44 7.91
N GLN A 86 -5.37 -2.48 6.62
CA GLN A 86 -6.02 -1.65 5.60
C GLN A 86 -7.31 -2.32 5.11
N ASP A 87 -8.20 -1.56 4.47
CA ASP A 87 -9.45 -2.10 3.92
C ASP A 87 -9.18 -2.92 2.64
N PRO A 88 -9.51 -4.22 2.61
CA PRO A 88 -9.28 -5.07 1.44
C PRO A 88 -10.41 -5.00 0.40
N THR A 89 -11.42 -4.14 0.61
CA THR A 89 -12.60 -4.13 -0.25
C THR A 89 -12.21 -3.67 -1.65
N GLU A 90 -12.52 -4.49 -2.65
CA GLU A 90 -12.34 -4.10 -4.04
C GLU A 90 -13.49 -3.21 -4.52
N THR A 91 -13.17 -2.04 -5.08
CA THR A 91 -14.16 -1.03 -5.50
C THR A 91 -14.02 -0.66 -6.97
N ASP A 92 -15.09 -0.13 -7.55
CA ASP A 92 -15.11 0.26 -8.97
C ASP A 92 -14.57 1.69 -9.20
N THR A 93 -14.56 2.53 -8.18
CA THR A 93 -14.09 3.92 -8.26
C THR A 93 -12.96 4.19 -7.29
N TRP A 94 -12.11 5.16 -7.66
CA TRP A 94 -11.05 5.61 -6.77
C TRP A 94 -11.60 6.35 -5.55
N GLU A 95 -12.68 7.13 -5.73
CA GLU A 95 -13.35 7.82 -4.62
C GLU A 95 -13.79 6.85 -3.52
N GLU A 96 -14.38 5.70 -3.89
CA GLU A 96 -14.84 4.69 -2.93
C GLU A 96 -13.68 4.00 -2.22
N CYS A 97 -12.65 3.55 -2.95
CA CYS A 97 -11.46 2.90 -2.37
C CYS A 97 -10.78 3.82 -1.35
N PHE A 98 -10.56 5.09 -1.73
CA PHE A 98 -9.92 6.06 -0.84
C PHE A 98 -10.79 6.37 0.39
N THR A 99 -12.11 6.50 0.19
CA THR A 99 -13.05 6.71 1.30
C THR A 99 -13.00 5.58 2.31
N ASN A 100 -12.99 4.32 1.86
CA ASN A 100 -12.92 3.17 2.76
C ASN A 100 -11.61 3.13 3.56
N ASN A 101 -10.47 3.44 2.90
CA ASN A 101 -9.17 3.47 3.56
C ASN A 101 -9.04 4.61 4.58
N VAL A 102 -9.57 5.81 4.30
CA VAL A 102 -9.62 6.89 5.29
C VAL A 102 -10.59 6.53 6.42
N LYS A 103 -11.68 5.82 6.13
CA LYS A 103 -12.68 5.42 7.12
C LYS A 103 -12.08 4.47 8.15
N ILE A 104 -11.38 3.43 7.68
CA ILE A 104 -10.75 2.45 8.58
C ILE A 104 -9.63 3.10 9.41
N MET A 105 -8.90 4.09 8.87
CA MET A 105 -7.92 4.87 9.63
C MET A 105 -8.57 5.62 10.81
N PHE A 106 -9.71 6.28 10.61
CA PHE A 106 -10.46 6.91 11.71
C PHE A 106 -11.02 5.90 12.70
N ASP A 107 -11.45 4.72 12.23
CA ASP A 107 -11.95 3.66 13.10
C ASP A 107 -10.83 3.10 14.00
N HIS A 108 -9.61 2.97 13.47
CA HIS A 108 -8.42 2.61 14.26
C HIS A 108 -8.08 3.65 15.32
N GLU A 109 -8.11 4.94 14.96
CA GLU A 109 -7.83 6.03 15.89
C GLU A 109 -8.86 6.05 17.03
N LEU A 110 -10.15 5.96 16.69
CA LEU A 110 -11.24 5.89 17.67
C LEU A 110 -11.09 4.69 18.60
N ALA A 111 -10.68 3.53 18.08
CA ALA A 111 -10.46 2.34 18.89
C ALA A 111 -9.25 2.47 19.83
N ALA A 112 -8.22 3.22 19.43
CA ALA A 112 -7.00 3.41 20.20
C ALA A 112 -7.13 4.50 21.28
N GLN A 113 -7.72 5.64 20.95
CA GLN A 113 -7.77 6.82 21.84
C GLN A 113 -9.12 7.01 22.52
N GLY A 114 -10.19 6.38 22.02
CA GLY A 114 -11.55 6.65 22.44
C GLY A 114 -12.20 7.83 21.71
N PRO A 115 -13.45 8.18 22.05
CA PRO A 115 -14.21 9.19 21.35
C PRO A 115 -13.67 10.60 21.59
N ASP A 116 -13.64 11.38 20.50
CA ASP A 116 -13.30 12.79 20.51
C ASP A 116 -14.23 13.56 19.53
N ASP A 117 -14.83 14.65 20.01
CA ASP A 117 -15.82 15.43 19.27
C ASP A 117 -15.18 16.18 18.09
N GLU A 118 -13.94 16.65 18.22
CA GLU A 118 -13.22 17.35 17.15
C GLU A 118 -12.84 16.38 16.03
N ILE A 119 -12.33 15.20 16.37
CA ILE A 119 -12.02 14.13 15.42
C ILE A 119 -13.29 13.65 14.71
N THR A 120 -14.41 13.52 15.43
CA THR A 120 -15.70 13.13 14.82
C THR A 120 -16.16 14.16 13.79
N GLN A 121 -16.13 15.45 14.14
CA GLN A 121 -16.47 16.52 13.20
C GLN A 121 -15.50 16.61 12.02
N LEU A 122 -14.21 16.35 12.25
CA LEU A 122 -13.18 16.32 11.20
C LEU A 122 -13.44 15.16 10.23
N ARG A 123 -13.68 13.96 10.75
CA ARG A 123 -14.07 12.77 9.96
C ARG A 123 -15.26 13.11 9.06
N ASP A 124 -16.33 13.66 9.61
CA ASP A 124 -17.52 14.01 8.84
C ASP A 124 -17.22 15.00 7.71
N LYS A 125 -16.41 16.04 7.97
CA LYS A 125 -16.00 17.01 6.94
C LYS A 125 -15.14 16.36 5.87
N ILE A 126 -14.21 15.48 6.24
CA ILE A 126 -13.35 14.77 5.29
C ILE A 126 -14.19 13.87 4.38
N MET A 127 -15.06 13.04 4.96
CA MET A 127 -15.90 12.09 4.23
C MET A 127 -16.91 12.77 3.33
N THR A 128 -17.60 13.82 3.81
CA THR A 128 -18.72 14.43 3.08
C THR A 128 -18.33 15.59 2.18
N ARG A 129 -17.17 16.21 2.41
CA ARG A 129 -16.74 17.40 1.66
C ARG A 129 -15.39 17.21 0.97
N VAL A 130 -14.35 16.84 1.71
CA VAL A 130 -12.97 16.86 1.17
C VAL A 130 -12.79 15.79 0.11
N ILE A 131 -13.07 14.53 0.44
CA ILE A 131 -12.87 13.40 -0.46
C ILE A 131 -13.68 13.57 -1.76
N PRO A 132 -15.01 13.82 -1.72
CA PRO A 132 -15.79 14.00 -2.94
C PRO A 132 -15.33 15.18 -3.81
N ARG A 133 -14.89 16.29 -3.20
CA ARG A 133 -14.48 17.48 -3.96
C ARG A 133 -13.12 17.32 -4.64
N LEU A 134 -12.23 16.52 -4.07
CA LEU A 134 -10.90 16.27 -4.63
C LEU A 134 -10.91 15.11 -5.62
N LEU A 135 -11.60 14.01 -5.28
CA LEU A 135 -11.51 12.78 -6.06
C LEU A 135 -12.52 12.70 -7.19
N ARG A 136 -13.79 13.02 -6.94
CA ARG A 136 -14.86 12.93 -7.95
C ARG A 136 -14.54 13.65 -9.24
N PRO A 137 -13.98 14.88 -9.24
CA PRO A 137 -13.59 15.54 -10.48
C PRO A 137 -12.74 14.63 -11.37
N MET A 138 -11.79 13.88 -10.80
CA MET A 138 -10.85 13.05 -11.57
C MET A 138 -11.53 11.90 -12.36
N GLU A 139 -12.78 11.57 -12.06
CA GLU A 139 -13.52 10.47 -12.69
C GLU A 139 -14.80 10.95 -13.41
N VAL A 140 -14.98 12.26 -13.60
CA VAL A 140 -16.10 12.85 -14.36
C VAL A 140 -15.62 13.62 -15.60
N SER A 141 -16.56 13.94 -16.48
CA SER A 141 -16.31 14.70 -17.72
C SER A 141 -15.30 14.01 -18.66
N GLY A 142 -15.39 12.68 -18.76
CA GLY A 142 -14.53 11.87 -19.63
C GLY A 142 -13.15 11.56 -19.05
N ARG A 143 -12.84 12.02 -17.83
CA ARG A 143 -11.63 11.60 -17.11
C ARG A 143 -11.85 10.24 -16.45
N LYS A 144 -10.77 9.46 -16.34
CA LYS A 144 -10.76 8.15 -15.70
C LYS A 144 -9.47 7.99 -14.91
N VAL A 145 -9.60 7.63 -13.63
CA VAL A 145 -8.50 7.08 -12.85
C VAL A 145 -8.48 5.58 -13.09
N VAL A 146 -7.30 4.99 -13.26
CA VAL A 146 -7.14 3.56 -13.50
C VAL A 146 -6.39 2.92 -12.33
N PRO A 147 -6.85 1.77 -11.81
CA PRO A 147 -6.17 1.10 -10.72
C PRO A 147 -4.83 0.52 -11.19
N ARG A 148 -3.77 0.83 -10.45
CA ARG A 148 -2.40 0.34 -10.66
C ARG A 148 -1.86 -0.28 -9.38
N LEU A 149 -0.93 -1.21 -9.52
CA LEU A 149 -0.14 -1.70 -8.40
C LEU A 149 0.71 -0.53 -7.87
N VAL A 150 0.58 -0.26 -6.57
CA VAL A 150 1.36 0.74 -5.85
C VAL A 150 2.04 0.07 -4.67
N HIS A 151 3.20 0.60 -4.24
CA HIS A 151 3.92 0.08 -3.08
C HIS A 151 3.10 0.19 -1.78
N GLY A 152 2.39 1.30 -1.59
CA GLY A 152 1.48 1.52 -0.45
C GLY A 152 2.09 2.26 0.74
N ASP A 153 3.42 2.23 0.90
CA ASP A 153 4.13 3.00 1.94
C ASP A 153 5.52 3.46 1.46
N LEU A 154 5.57 4.40 0.52
CA LEU A 154 6.84 4.78 -0.11
C LEU A 154 7.38 6.09 0.48
N TRP A 155 8.40 5.98 1.34
CA TRP A 155 9.14 7.09 1.96
C TRP A 155 10.64 6.80 1.96
N ASP A 156 11.48 7.75 2.41
CA ASP A 156 12.94 7.66 2.34
C ASP A 156 13.55 6.48 3.11
N GLY A 157 12.87 5.96 4.14
CA GLY A 157 13.26 4.71 4.80
C GLY A 157 13.25 3.46 3.90
N PHE A 158 12.63 3.52 2.71
CA PHE A 158 12.71 2.47 1.67
C PHE A 158 13.79 2.74 0.61
N GLY A 159 14.35 3.96 0.59
CA GLY A 159 15.36 4.41 -0.36
C GLY A 159 16.78 4.44 0.20
N ASP A 160 17.01 3.99 1.43
CA ASP A 160 18.35 3.87 1.98
C ASP A 160 18.95 2.51 1.57
N GLY A 161 19.92 2.55 0.66
CA GLY A 161 20.63 1.39 0.13
C GLY A 161 20.31 1.07 -1.32
N ALA A 162 20.99 1.74 -2.25
CA ALA A 162 20.95 1.33 -3.65
C ALA A 162 21.78 0.04 -3.82
N ALA A 163 21.19 -1.00 -4.40
CA ALA A 163 21.98 -2.10 -4.94
C ALA A 163 22.83 -1.56 -6.11
N HIS A 164 24.13 -1.78 -6.07
CA HIS A 164 25.08 -1.26 -7.05
C HIS A 164 25.09 -2.03 -8.40
N ASP A 165 24.13 -2.93 -8.63
CA ASP A 165 24.10 -3.83 -9.80
C ASP A 165 22.76 -3.79 -10.56
N LEU A 166 22.34 -2.60 -11.03
CA LEU A 166 21.38 -2.43 -12.13
C LEU A 166 22.05 -1.76 -13.34
#